data_AF-A0A2V9D4I7-F1
#
_entry.id   AF-A0A2V9D4I7-F1
#
_cell.length_a   1.000
_cell.length_b   1.000
_cell.length_c   1.000
_cell.angle_alpha   90.00
_cell.angle_beta   90.00
_cell.angle_gamma   90.00
#
_symmetry.space_group_name_H-M   'P 1'
#
loop_
_entity.id
_entity.type
_entity.pdbx_description
1 polymer ?
#
loop_
_entity_poly.entity_id
_entity_poly.type
_entity_poly.pdbx_seq_one_letter_code
_entity_poly.pdbx_strand_id
1 'polypeptide(L)' 'MARWAMILNHFQTMVIFGLAVSLAFAFLSKKSTSERVRYAVWAFLAFLLVAIGIGWLMYPFSR' A
#
# COMPACT_ATOMS: atom_id res chain seq x y z
N MET A 1 3.60 -29.12 -10.06
CA MET A 1 3.18 -28.48 -8.80
C MET A 1 3.63 -27.03 -8.86
N ALA A 2 2.70 -26.09 -8.77
CA ALA A 2 2.89 -24.75 -9.27
C ALA A 2 3.87 -23.92 -8.42
N ARG A 3 4.92 -23.41 -9.04
CA ARG A 3 5.90 -22.52 -8.42
C ARG A 3 5.49 -21.06 -8.63
N TRP A 4 4.32 -20.68 -8.09
CA TRP A 4 3.85 -19.28 -8.08
C TRP A 4 4.50 -18.44 -6.97
N ALA A 5 5.74 -18.74 -6.60
CA ALA A 5 6.49 -17.88 -5.70
C ALA A 5 7.01 -16.70 -6.53
N MET A 6 6.21 -15.65 -6.68
CA MET A 6 6.76 -14.34 -7.03
C MET A 6 7.64 -13.91 -5.86
N ILE A 7 8.96 -14.00 -6.03
CA ILE A 7 9.91 -13.40 -5.08
C ILE A 7 9.85 -11.90 -5.29
N LEU A 8 8.87 -11.27 -4.68
CA LEU A 8 8.72 -9.82 -4.67
C LEU A 8 9.73 -9.23 -3.70
N ASN A 9 10.43 -8.19 -4.12
CA ASN A 9 11.25 -7.43 -3.18
C ASN A 9 10.36 -6.70 -2.16
N HIS A 10 10.94 -6.27 -1.04
CA HIS A 10 10.19 -5.65 0.05
C HIS A 10 9.35 -4.44 -0.41
N PHE A 11 9.92 -3.61 -1.30
CA PHE A 11 9.23 -2.45 -1.85
C PHE A 11 8.02 -2.85 -2.72
N GLN A 12 8.16 -3.84 -3.60
CA GLN A 12 7.04 -4.35 -4.41
C GLN A 12 5.92 -4.91 -3.53
N THR A 13 6.27 -5.67 -2.50
CA THR A 13 5.31 -6.21 -1.53
C THR A 13 4.56 -5.09 -0.80
N MET A 14 5.27 -4.05 -0.35
CA MET A 14 4.68 -2.87 0.29
C MET A 14 3.69 -2.15 -0.63
N VAL A 15 4.06 -1.94 -1.90
CA VAL A 15 3.20 -1.30 -2.91
C VAL A 15 1.92 -2.12 -3.14
N ILE A 16 2.04 -3.42 -3.36
CA ILE A 16 0.89 -4.30 -3.59
C ILE A 16 -0.01 -4.34 -2.34
N PHE A 17 0.58 -4.44 -1.14
CA PHE A 17 -0.15 -4.40 0.12
C PHE A 17 -0.95 -3.11 0.28
N GLY A 18 -0.29 -1.95 0.12
CA GLY A 18 -0.95 -0.65 0.24
C GLY A 18 -2.10 -0.51 -0.78
N LEU A 19 -1.90 -0.98 -2.00
CA LEU A 19 -2.92 -0.93 -3.04
C LEU A 19 -4.12 -1.82 -2.68
N ALA A 20 -3.89 -3.06 -2.24
CA ALA A 20 -4.95 -3.98 -1.85
C ALA A 20 -5.77 -3.45 -0.67
N VAL A 21 -5.12 -2.94 0.39
CA VAL A 21 -5.81 -2.41 1.57
C VAL A 21 -6.59 -1.13 1.24
N SER A 22 -6.01 -0.23 0.45
CA SER A 22 -6.68 1.01 0.04
C SER A 22 -7.97 0.74 -0.75
N LEU A 23 -7.94 -0.25 -1.66
CA LEU A 23 -9.12 -0.70 -2.40
C LEU A 23 -10.14 -1.33 -1.46
N ALA A 24 -9.73 -2.25 -0.58
CA ALA A 24 -10.63 -2.88 0.37
C ALA A 24 -11.38 -1.83 1.20
N PHE A 25 -10.68 -0.83 1.73
CA PHE A 25 -11.30 0.25 2.48
C PHE A 25 -12.18 1.16 1.62
N ALA A 26 -11.78 1.47 0.37
CA ALA A 26 -12.64 2.22 -0.53
C ALA A 26 -13.99 1.53 -0.74
N PHE A 27 -13.98 0.22 -1.01
CA PHE A 27 -15.20 -0.56 -1.21
C PHE A 27 -16.04 -0.70 0.06
N LEU A 28 -15.41 -0.81 1.24
CA LEU A 28 -16.11 -0.90 2.52
C LEU A 28 -16.71 0.44 2.98
N SER A 29 -16.03 1.57 2.70
CA SER A 29 -16.41 2.88 3.25
C SER A 29 -17.26 3.73 2.32
N LYS A 30 -17.17 3.54 1.00
CA LYS A 30 -17.82 4.42 0.01
C LYS A 30 -18.82 3.65 -0.85
N LYS A 31 -19.93 4.30 -1.19
CA LYS A 31 -21.00 3.72 -2.02
C LYS A 31 -20.88 4.13 -3.49
N SER A 32 -20.50 5.38 -3.77
CA SER A 32 -20.28 5.86 -5.13
C SER A 32 -18.91 5.45 -5.67
N THR A 33 -18.86 5.06 -6.95
CA THR A 33 -17.61 4.75 -7.65
C THR A 33 -16.62 5.91 -7.64
N SER A 34 -17.09 7.16 -7.82
CA SER A 34 -16.21 8.33 -7.80
C SER A 34 -15.57 8.56 -6.44
N GLU A 35 -16.34 8.38 -5.36
CA GLU A 35 -15.84 8.48 -3.99
C GLU A 35 -14.89 7.33 -3.65
N ARG A 36 -15.16 6.11 -4.13
CA ARG A 36 -14.27 4.94 -3.98
C ARG A 36 -12.91 5.21 -4.60
N VAL A 37 -12.88 5.67 -5.85
CA VAL A 37 -11.61 5.96 -6.55
C VAL A 37 -10.84 7.04 -5.81
N ARG A 38 -11.51 8.15 -5.44
CA ARG A 38 -10.87 9.23 -4.68
C ARG A 38 -10.32 8.72 -3.35
N TYR A 39 -11.10 7.94 -2.61
CA TYR A 39 -10.68 7.38 -1.33
C TYR A 39 -9.50 6.42 -1.48
N ALA A 40 -9.55 5.49 -2.44
CA ALA A 40 -8.49 4.53 -2.70
C ALA A 40 -7.17 5.25 -3.02
N VAL A 41 -7.20 6.25 -3.90
CA VAL A 41 -6.01 7.02 -4.27
C VAL A 41 -5.44 7.75 -3.05
N TRP A 42 -6.27 8.45 -2.27
CA TRP A 42 -5.79 9.15 -1.07
C TRP A 42 -5.23 8.20 -0.01
N ALA A 43 -5.93 7.10 0.27
CA ALA A 43 -5.48 6.10 1.23
C ALA A 43 -4.17 5.42 0.77
N PHE A 44 -4.06 5.09 -0.52
CA PHE A 44 -2.86 4.50 -1.09
C PHE A 44 -1.65 5.44 -0.99
N LEU A 45 -1.82 6.71 -1.36
CA LEU A 45 -0.76 7.72 -1.23
C LEU A 45 -0.35 7.91 0.24
N ALA A 46 -1.29 7.90 1.17
CA ALA A 46 -0.99 7.97 2.60
C ALA A 46 -0.17 6.75 3.07
N PHE A 47 -0.53 5.53 2.63
CA PHE A 47 0.24 4.33 2.93
C PHE A 47 1.67 4.41 2.38
N LEU A 48 1.84 4.84 1.12
CA LEU A 48 3.17 5.01 0.52
C LEU A 48 4.02 6.04 1.28
N LEU A 49 3.42 7.19 1.61
CA LEU A 49 4.10 8.26 2.34
C LEU A 49 4.57 7.78 3.71
N VAL A 50 3.70 7.10 4.47
CA VAL A 50 4.04 6.55 5.78
C VAL A 50 5.09 5.45 5.66
N ALA A 51 4.94 4.52 4.73
CA ALA A 51 5.86 3.39 4.61
C ALA A 51 7.27 3.83 4.16
N ILE A 52 7.36 4.77 3.21
CA ILE A 52 8.63 5.38 2.80
C ILE A 52 9.20 6.24 3.93
N GLY A 53 8.37 7.05 4.60
CA GLY A 53 8.80 7.92 5.69
C GLY A 53 9.36 7.13 6.87
N ILE A 54 8.69 6.05 7.28
CA ILE A 54 9.17 5.14 8.32
C ILE A 54 10.43 4.42 7.85
N GLY A 55 10.44 3.88 6.63
CA GLY A 55 11.62 3.20 6.07
C GLY A 55 12.86 4.10 6.04
N TRP A 56 12.69 5.39 5.71
CA TRP A 56 13.76 6.37 5.73
C TRP A 56 14.18 6.74 7.16
N LEU A 57 13.22 6.92 8.06
CA LEU A 57 13.48 7.20 9.47
C LEU A 57 14.25 6.06 10.16
N MET A 58 14.11 4.81 9.71
CA MET A 58 14.88 3.67 10.23
C MET A 58 16.35 3.69 9.81
N TYR A 59 16.70 4.36 8.71
CA TYR A 59 18.07 4.45 8.19
C TYR A 59 19.09 5.04 9.18
N PRO A 60 18.80 6.15 9.91
CA PRO A 60 19.71 6.71 10.91
C PRO A 60 19.86 5.89 12.21
N PHE A 61 18.92 5.01 12.57
CA PHE A 61 19.01 4.18 13.78
C PHE A 61 19.80 2.88 13.58
N SER A 62 20.21 2.57 12.34
CA SER A 62 20.97 1.37 11.99
C SER A 62 22.50 1.59 12.01
N ARG A 63 22.98 2.66 12.66
CA ARG A 63 24.39 2.93 12.92
C ARG A 63 24.68 2.69 14.39
#